data_AF-A0A822CCK6-F1
#
_entry.id   AF-A0A822CCK6-F1
#
_cell.length_a   1.000
_cell.length_b   1.000
_cell.length_c   1.000
_cell.angle_alpha   90.00
_cell.angle_beta   90.00
_cell.angle_gamma   90.00
#
_symmetry.space_group_name_H-M   'P 1'
#
loop_
_entity.id
_entity.type
_entity.pdbx_description
1 polymer ?
#
loop_
_entity_poly.entity_id
_entity_poly.type
_entity_poly.pdbx_seq_one_letter_code
_entity_poly.pdbx_strand_id
1 'polypeptide(L)'
;CEDFYHFACGTWLKNAHIPEDRGVQNIFNLLDTQLDLNIIDLLSSKPPNGTVEPNAIINARRLYDSCINEAGIETDGVESVLSIVNNELGGWPILQGHTWSPPNFNLSDLLLKLRKYDDGVIFSVNTATNQENSSVYDIELGQGTLGLQETEYYNNETDITLAYRQFMADLATALTNDTSAIITDVIAMYLLEKNISQYHWTESEQRLRDNETIRTTVGNLAQSFKVDFDFTNYLRQSYLFGGVNLMDTDLVAVSEVAYLANVSSILQQAPSRVVQNYLIWRFMMNRASNMPKRIRSTREQFDRVFKGTTAEPSRANTCANYVNDNMGFAVSRLYVNKYFDDNARNQSKELIKNIRSSMMTMLQQATWMDKESKEKAVDKAQAIYENIGYPDYVASDNITQ
;
A
#
# COMPACT_ATOMS: atom_id res chain seq x y z
N CYS A 1 11.04 9.75 -39.60
CA CYS A 1 11.34 10.82 -38.63
C CYS A 1 10.09 11.61 -38.22
N GLU A 2 8.87 11.15 -38.54
CA GLU A 2 7.64 11.85 -38.18
C GLU A 2 7.10 11.34 -36.85
N ASP A 3 7.01 10.01 -36.71
CA ASP A 3 6.59 9.35 -35.49
C ASP A 3 7.43 8.09 -35.25
N PHE A 4 8.37 8.18 -34.31
CA PHE A 4 9.24 7.05 -33.98
C PHE A 4 8.49 5.95 -33.21
N TYR A 5 7.46 6.31 -32.44
CA TYR A 5 6.66 5.36 -31.68
C TYR A 5 5.81 4.48 -32.59
N HIS A 6 5.08 5.08 -33.54
CA HIS A 6 4.34 4.31 -34.54
C HIS A 6 5.26 3.53 -35.49
N PHE A 7 6.43 4.07 -35.81
CA PHE A 7 7.43 3.32 -36.59
C PHE A 7 7.89 2.05 -35.86
N ALA A 8 8.21 2.14 -34.56
CA ALA A 8 8.71 1.02 -33.78
C ALA A 8 7.60 0.06 -33.30
N CYS A 9 6.44 0.59 -32.91
CA CYS A 9 5.39 -0.15 -32.18
C CYS A 9 4.07 -0.29 -32.95
N GLY A 10 3.93 0.35 -34.13
CA GLY A 10 2.65 0.45 -34.83
C GLY A 10 2.02 -0.89 -35.22
N THR A 11 2.82 -1.89 -35.53
CA THR A 11 2.33 -3.26 -35.78
C THR A 11 1.81 -3.92 -34.51
N TRP A 12 2.48 -3.69 -33.38
CA TRP A 12 2.04 -4.22 -32.09
C TRP A 12 0.70 -3.59 -31.68
N LEU A 13 0.54 -2.27 -31.82
CA LEU A 13 -0.72 -1.57 -31.51
C LEU A 13 -1.93 -2.08 -32.29
N LYS A 14 -1.72 -2.55 -33.53
CA LYS A 14 -2.80 -3.11 -34.37
C LYS A 14 -3.22 -4.52 -33.95
N ASN A 15 -2.32 -5.27 -33.33
CA ASN A 15 -2.50 -6.71 -33.07
C ASN A 15 -2.70 -7.02 -31.58
N ALA A 16 -2.20 -6.16 -30.69
CA ALA A 16 -2.33 -6.33 -29.26
C ALA A 16 -3.78 -6.04 -28.85
N HIS A 17 -4.29 -6.91 -27.97
CA HIS A 17 -5.59 -6.75 -27.35
C HIS A 17 -5.36 -6.55 -25.86
N ILE A 18 -6.10 -5.62 -25.25
CA ILE A 18 -6.09 -5.44 -23.80
C ILE A 18 -6.94 -6.57 -23.21
N PRO A 19 -6.38 -7.45 -22.35
CA PRO A 19 -7.14 -8.50 -21.70
C PRO A 19 -8.25 -7.94 -20.81
N GLU A 20 -9.35 -8.71 -20.66
CA GLU A 20 -10.53 -8.29 -19.88
C GLU A 20 -10.25 -8.05 -18.39
N ASP A 21 -9.18 -8.64 -17.86
CA ASP A 21 -8.80 -8.57 -16.44
C ASP A 21 -7.90 -7.37 -16.08
N ARG A 22 -7.56 -6.51 -17.04
CA ARG A 22 -6.65 -5.36 -16.84
C ARG A 22 -6.99 -4.15 -17.71
N GLY A 23 -6.61 -2.97 -17.25
CA GLY A 23 -6.87 -1.71 -17.97
C GLY A 23 -5.83 -1.32 -19.03
N VAL A 24 -4.65 -1.96 -19.03
CA VAL A 24 -3.52 -1.60 -19.89
C VAL A 24 -2.77 -2.86 -20.33
N GLN A 25 -2.24 -2.82 -21.56
CA GLN A 25 -1.31 -3.84 -22.08
C GLN A 25 -0.07 -3.13 -22.64
N ASN A 26 1.12 -3.57 -22.24
CA ASN A 26 2.41 -3.17 -22.81
C ASN A 26 3.46 -4.28 -22.59
N ILE A 27 4.71 -4.05 -22.98
CA ILE A 27 5.78 -5.05 -22.83
C ILE A 27 6.07 -5.43 -21.37
N PHE A 28 5.93 -4.49 -20.43
CA PHE A 28 6.13 -4.76 -19.01
C PHE A 28 5.04 -5.69 -18.49
N ASN A 29 3.77 -5.41 -18.78
CA ASN A 29 2.68 -6.28 -18.34
C ASN A 29 2.72 -7.68 -18.98
N LEU A 30 3.30 -7.83 -20.18
CA LEU A 30 3.57 -9.15 -20.77
C LEU A 30 4.61 -9.92 -19.96
N LEU A 31 5.68 -9.26 -19.52
CA LEU A 31 6.71 -9.86 -18.66
C LEU A 31 6.16 -10.19 -17.27
N ASP A 32 5.38 -9.28 -16.68
CA ASP A 32 4.70 -9.50 -15.39
C ASP A 32 3.79 -10.73 -15.48
N THR A 33 3.03 -10.88 -16.57
CA THR A 33 2.16 -12.05 -16.75
C THR A 33 2.96 -13.36 -16.77
N GLN A 34 4.13 -13.37 -17.41
CA GLN A 34 4.99 -14.56 -17.42
C GLN A 34 5.63 -14.81 -16.05
N LEU A 35 6.00 -13.75 -15.33
CA LEU A 35 6.51 -13.81 -13.97
C LEU A 35 5.43 -14.40 -13.03
N ASP A 36 4.21 -13.89 -13.08
CA ASP A 36 3.05 -14.35 -12.32
C ASP A 36 2.82 -15.85 -12.53
N LEU A 37 2.82 -16.31 -13.79
CA LEU A 37 2.68 -17.73 -14.13
C LEU A 37 3.82 -18.59 -13.54
N ASN A 38 5.05 -18.08 -13.57
CA ASN A 38 6.18 -18.76 -12.96
C ASN A 38 6.06 -18.83 -11.43
N ILE A 39 5.59 -17.75 -10.78
CA ILE A 39 5.37 -17.73 -9.33
C ILE A 39 4.24 -18.68 -8.94
N ILE A 40 3.14 -18.72 -9.69
CA ILE A 40 2.04 -19.68 -9.50
C ILE A 40 2.57 -21.11 -9.57
N ASP A 41 3.33 -21.46 -10.62
CA ASP A 41 3.95 -22.78 -10.77
C ASP A 41 4.88 -23.10 -9.59
N LEU A 42 5.70 -22.13 -9.18
CA LEU A 42 6.63 -22.30 -8.07
C LEU A 42 5.91 -22.53 -6.74
N LEU A 43 4.83 -21.81 -6.44
CA LEU A 43 4.08 -21.90 -5.19
C LEU A 43 3.18 -23.15 -5.12
N SER A 44 2.63 -23.57 -6.26
CA SER A 44 1.75 -24.75 -6.36
C SER A 44 2.50 -26.08 -6.48
N SER A 45 3.76 -26.05 -6.94
CA SER A 45 4.58 -27.26 -7.11
C SER A 45 5.04 -27.84 -5.77
N LYS A 46 5.06 -29.18 -5.64
CA LYS A 46 5.69 -29.82 -4.48
C LYS A 46 7.22 -29.78 -4.60
N PRO A 47 7.95 -29.66 -3.48
CA PRO A 47 9.40 -29.82 -3.50
C PRO A 47 9.77 -31.23 -4.00
N PRO A 48 10.95 -31.40 -4.62
CA PRO A 48 11.48 -32.72 -4.98
C PRO A 48 11.54 -33.65 -3.76
N ASN A 49 11.35 -34.95 -3.99
CA ASN A 49 11.40 -35.94 -2.90
C ASN A 49 12.73 -35.89 -2.15
N GLY A 50 12.66 -35.76 -0.83
CA GLY A 50 13.82 -35.68 0.05
C GLY A 50 14.35 -34.26 0.29
N THR A 51 13.81 -33.24 -0.38
CA THR A 51 14.16 -31.84 -0.12
C THR A 51 13.48 -31.33 1.14
N VAL A 52 14.25 -30.75 2.05
CA VAL A 52 13.75 -29.99 3.20
C VAL A 52 13.70 -28.52 2.81
N GLU A 53 12.49 -27.96 2.68
CA GLU A 53 12.33 -26.54 2.38
C GLU A 53 12.49 -25.67 3.65
N PRO A 54 13.09 -24.47 3.56
CA PRO A 54 13.06 -23.49 4.63
C PRO A 54 11.63 -23.12 5.06
N ASN A 55 11.44 -22.81 6.35
CA ASN A 55 10.13 -22.44 6.89
C ASN A 55 9.47 -21.26 6.15
N ALA A 56 10.26 -20.28 5.68
CA ALA A 56 9.76 -19.15 4.90
C ALA A 56 9.04 -19.60 3.62
N ILE A 57 9.61 -20.58 2.89
CA ILE A 57 8.99 -21.16 1.69
C ILE A 57 7.74 -21.96 2.06
N ILE A 58 7.80 -22.77 3.12
CA ILE A 58 6.64 -23.55 3.59
C ILE A 58 5.48 -22.61 3.94
N ASN A 59 5.75 -21.50 4.61
CA ASN A 59 4.75 -20.50 4.96
C ASN A 59 4.21 -19.76 3.72
N ALA A 60 5.05 -19.41 2.74
CA ALA A 60 4.60 -18.82 1.48
C ALA A 60 3.64 -19.75 0.71
N ARG A 61 3.95 -21.05 0.65
CA ARG A 61 3.06 -22.07 0.07
C ARG A 61 1.74 -22.20 0.83
N ARG A 62 1.79 -22.24 2.17
CA ARG A 62 0.58 -22.29 3.01
C ARG A 62 -0.29 -21.06 2.83
N LEU A 63 0.32 -19.88 2.71
CA LEU A 63 -0.39 -18.64 2.45
C LEU A 63 -1.08 -18.70 1.07
N TYR A 64 -0.36 -19.17 0.04
CA TYR A 64 -0.93 -19.42 -1.28
C TYR A 64 -2.12 -20.39 -1.23
N ASP A 65 -1.95 -21.56 -0.61
CA ASP A 65 -2.96 -22.61 -0.48
C ASP A 65 -4.22 -22.12 0.25
N SER A 66 -4.04 -21.31 1.31
CA SER A 66 -5.14 -20.71 2.05
C SER A 66 -5.93 -19.71 1.20
N CYS A 67 -5.23 -18.94 0.35
CA CYS A 67 -5.85 -17.94 -0.51
C CYS A 67 -6.63 -18.56 -1.68
N ILE A 68 -6.11 -19.63 -2.31
CA ILE A 68 -6.77 -20.27 -3.46
C ILE A 68 -7.97 -21.14 -3.06
N ASN A 69 -8.09 -21.50 -1.77
CA ASN A 69 -9.19 -22.32 -1.25
C ASN A 69 -10.50 -21.52 -1.11
N GLU A 70 -11.13 -21.20 -2.24
CA GLU A 70 -12.39 -20.46 -2.27
C GLU A 70 -13.51 -21.20 -1.52
N ALA A 71 -13.55 -22.54 -1.58
CA ALA A 71 -14.55 -23.33 -0.84
C ALA A 71 -14.43 -23.16 0.69
N GLY A 72 -13.19 -23.07 1.19
CA GLY A 72 -12.93 -22.75 2.60
C GLY A 72 -13.41 -21.35 2.96
N ILE A 73 -13.06 -20.35 2.13
CA ILE A 73 -13.47 -18.95 2.33
C ILE A 73 -15.01 -18.82 2.34
N GLU A 74 -15.70 -19.50 1.42
CA GLU A 74 -17.18 -19.52 1.39
C GLU A 74 -17.78 -20.16 2.65
N THR A 75 -17.14 -21.21 3.17
CA THR A 75 -17.59 -21.91 4.38
C THR A 75 -17.39 -21.05 5.63
N ASP A 76 -16.24 -20.38 5.76
CA ASP A 76 -15.92 -19.48 6.87
C ASP A 76 -16.82 -18.22 6.85
N GLY A 77 -17.27 -17.81 5.66
CA GLY A 77 -18.18 -16.69 5.50
C GLY A 77 -17.52 -15.35 5.85
N VAL A 78 -18.28 -14.47 6.51
CA VAL A 78 -17.83 -13.12 6.90
C VAL A 78 -17.60 -12.99 8.41
N GLU A 79 -17.91 -14.04 9.17
CA GLU A 79 -17.97 -13.99 10.63
C GLU A 79 -16.63 -13.68 11.27
N SER A 80 -15.53 -14.23 10.74
CA SER A 80 -14.18 -13.93 11.25
C SER A 80 -13.88 -12.43 11.23
N VAL A 81 -14.22 -11.75 10.14
CA VAL A 81 -13.98 -10.30 10.02
C VAL A 81 -15.00 -9.49 10.81
N LEU A 82 -16.28 -9.86 10.76
CA LEU A 82 -17.32 -9.18 11.54
C LEU A 82 -17.11 -9.34 13.05
N SER A 83 -16.52 -10.45 13.51
CA SER A 83 -16.19 -10.65 14.92
C SER A 83 -15.14 -9.64 15.39
N ILE A 84 -14.12 -9.33 14.56
CA ILE A 84 -13.13 -8.28 14.85
C ILE A 84 -13.83 -6.92 14.90
N VAL A 85 -14.67 -6.62 13.90
CA VAL A 85 -15.42 -5.35 13.84
C VAL A 85 -16.27 -5.15 15.08
N ASN A 86 -17.04 -6.17 15.47
CA ASN A 86 -17.99 -6.09 16.58
C ASN A 86 -17.30 -6.11 17.95
N ASN A 87 -16.31 -7.00 18.15
CA ASN A 87 -15.72 -7.24 19.46
C ASN A 87 -14.55 -6.31 19.77
N GLU A 88 -13.76 -5.92 18.77
CA GLU A 88 -12.56 -5.10 18.97
C GLU A 88 -12.77 -3.67 18.50
N LEU A 89 -13.42 -3.46 17.34
CA LEU A 89 -13.50 -2.16 16.69
C LEU A 89 -14.79 -1.37 16.98
N GLY A 90 -15.69 -1.86 17.83
CA GLY A 90 -16.87 -1.12 18.30
C GLY A 90 -18.09 -1.16 17.37
N GLY A 91 -18.13 -2.14 16.47
CA GLY A 91 -19.24 -2.37 15.55
C GLY A 91 -19.26 -1.41 14.36
N TRP A 92 -20.19 -1.67 13.44
CA TRP A 92 -20.38 -0.87 12.24
C TRP A 92 -21.80 -0.28 12.22
N PRO A 93 -21.98 1.01 12.57
CA PRO A 93 -23.30 1.60 12.71
C PRO A 93 -24.22 1.44 11.48
N ILE A 94 -23.66 1.43 10.27
CA ILE A 94 -24.41 1.24 9.03
C ILE A 94 -25.09 -0.14 8.95
N LEU A 95 -24.52 -1.17 9.58
CA LEU A 95 -25.12 -2.51 9.63
C LEU A 95 -26.10 -2.66 10.79
N GLN A 96 -25.88 -1.93 11.88
CA GLN A 96 -26.62 -2.05 13.15
C GLN A 96 -27.78 -1.03 13.27
N GLY A 97 -27.87 -0.08 12.34
CA GLY A 97 -28.94 0.93 12.31
C GLY A 97 -29.05 1.69 13.64
N HIS A 98 -30.26 1.81 14.16
CA HIS A 98 -30.56 2.50 15.42
C HIS A 98 -30.11 1.76 16.68
N THR A 99 -29.72 0.48 16.57
CA THR A 99 -29.28 -0.31 17.73
C THR A 99 -27.82 -0.06 18.10
N TRP A 100 -27.05 0.60 17.22
CA TRP A 100 -25.67 0.96 17.51
C TRP A 100 -25.58 2.06 18.57
N SER A 101 -24.68 1.85 19.52
CA SER A 101 -24.26 2.85 20.51
C SER A 101 -22.76 3.07 20.43
N PRO A 102 -22.26 4.29 20.67
CA PRO A 102 -20.84 4.56 20.74
C PRO A 102 -20.12 3.63 21.73
N PRO A 103 -18.97 3.05 21.37
CA PRO A 103 -18.21 2.18 22.26
C PRO A 103 -17.51 2.96 23.38
N ASN A 104 -17.10 2.26 24.44
CA ASN A 104 -16.41 2.84 25.62
C ASN A 104 -14.92 3.16 25.39
N PHE A 105 -14.52 3.47 24.15
CA PHE A 105 -13.16 3.88 23.81
C PHE A 105 -13.20 5.13 22.94
N ASN A 106 -12.12 5.92 22.95
CA ASN A 106 -12.07 7.16 22.19
C ASN A 106 -11.52 6.94 20.76
N LEU A 107 -11.47 8.00 19.96
CA LEU A 107 -10.96 7.95 18.59
C LEU A 107 -9.51 7.44 18.50
N SER A 108 -8.64 7.85 19.43
CA SER A 108 -7.23 7.42 19.46
C SER A 108 -7.11 5.91 19.69
N ASP A 109 -7.92 5.34 20.58
CA ASP A 109 -7.96 3.90 20.82
C ASP A 109 -8.42 3.12 19.57
N LEU A 110 -9.41 3.64 18.84
CA LEU A 110 -9.88 3.03 17.59
C LEU A 110 -8.79 3.04 16.52
N LEU A 111 -8.11 4.16 16.32
CA LEU A 111 -7.02 4.28 15.35
C LEU A 111 -5.87 3.34 15.71
N LEU A 112 -5.53 3.18 17.00
CA LEU A 112 -4.53 2.21 17.45
C LEU A 112 -4.95 0.76 17.16
N LYS A 113 -6.21 0.41 17.41
CA LYS A 113 -6.73 -0.91 17.10
C LYS A 113 -6.72 -1.19 15.59
N LEU A 114 -7.08 -0.22 14.76
CA LEU A 114 -6.96 -0.34 13.30
C LEU A 114 -5.49 -0.53 12.88
N ARG A 115 -4.57 0.23 13.47
CA ARG A 115 -3.13 0.10 13.20
C ARG A 115 -2.57 -1.29 13.52
N LYS A 116 -3.07 -1.97 14.57
CA LYS A 116 -2.72 -3.37 14.88
C LYS A 116 -3.05 -4.32 13.71
N TYR A 117 -4.05 -4.00 12.91
CA TYR A 117 -4.46 -4.76 11.72
C TYR A 117 -3.89 -4.20 10.41
N ASP A 118 -2.79 -3.44 10.50
CA ASP A 118 -2.11 -2.76 9.39
C ASP A 118 -2.98 -1.76 8.61
N ASP A 119 -4.00 -1.20 9.27
CA ASP A 119 -4.83 -0.14 8.72
C ASP A 119 -4.37 1.23 9.22
N GLY A 120 -3.41 1.83 8.51
CA GLY A 120 -3.01 3.24 8.68
C GLY A 120 -4.04 4.22 8.13
N VAL A 121 -5.28 4.16 8.62
CA VAL A 121 -6.36 5.08 8.23
C VAL A 121 -6.15 6.41 8.94
N ILE A 122 -6.38 7.53 8.24
CA ILE A 122 -6.13 8.91 8.72
C ILE A 122 -4.65 9.28 8.88
N PHE A 123 -3.85 8.47 9.57
CA PHE A 123 -2.43 8.80 9.81
C PHE A 123 -1.52 7.69 9.27
N SER A 124 -0.50 8.09 8.52
CA SER A 124 0.61 7.20 8.17
C SER A 124 1.71 7.31 9.22
N VAL A 125 2.27 6.15 9.58
CA VAL A 125 3.43 6.05 10.48
C VAL A 125 4.39 5.06 9.84
N ASN A 126 5.58 5.52 9.47
CA ASN A 126 6.61 4.68 8.87
C ASN A 126 7.95 4.92 9.56
N THR A 127 8.90 4.02 9.33
CA THR A 127 10.31 4.24 9.68
C THR A 127 11.06 4.44 8.38
N ALA A 128 11.78 5.55 8.25
CA ALA A 128 12.55 5.87 7.06
C ALA A 128 13.96 6.33 7.44
N THR A 129 14.90 6.20 6.51
CA THR A 129 16.25 6.71 6.69
C THR A 129 16.23 8.24 6.78
N ASN A 130 16.91 8.81 7.76
CA ASN A 130 17.00 10.25 7.90
C ASN A 130 17.75 10.87 6.71
N GLN A 131 17.16 11.89 6.09
CA GLN A 131 17.65 12.50 4.86
C GLN A 131 18.94 13.33 5.06
N GLU A 132 19.14 13.88 6.26
CA GLU A 132 20.33 14.67 6.62
C GLU A 132 21.46 13.77 7.16
N ASN A 133 21.10 12.62 7.74
CA ASN A 133 22.03 11.62 8.25
C ASN A 133 21.55 10.20 7.94
N SER A 134 22.02 9.63 6.83
CA SER A 134 21.59 8.30 6.37
C SER A 134 22.01 7.13 7.25
N SER A 135 22.72 7.38 8.36
CA SER A 135 23.11 6.37 9.35
C SER A 135 22.09 6.20 10.49
N VAL A 136 21.04 7.02 10.53
CA VAL A 136 19.96 6.93 11.53
C VAL A 136 18.60 6.90 10.84
N TYR A 137 17.59 6.46 11.60
CA TYR A 137 16.20 6.40 11.14
C TYR A 137 15.36 7.46 11.83
N ASP A 138 14.41 8.01 11.08
CA ASP A 138 13.33 8.85 11.58
C ASP A 138 12.03 8.02 11.60
N ILE A 139 11.14 8.37 12.54
CA ILE A 139 9.73 8.01 12.44
C ILE A 139 9.05 9.05 11.56
N GLU A 140 8.57 8.66 10.39
CA GLU A 140 7.78 9.53 9.53
C GLU A 140 6.30 9.46 9.93
N LEU A 141 5.75 10.59 10.36
CA LEU A 141 4.33 10.75 10.69
C LEU A 141 3.71 11.71 9.68
N GLY A 142 2.66 11.27 9.00
CA GLY A 142 2.04 12.08 7.95
C GLY A 142 0.60 11.68 7.65
N GLN A 143 0.13 12.08 6.46
CA GLN A 143 -1.22 11.79 6.01
C GLN A 143 -1.42 10.29 5.74
N GLY A 144 -2.55 9.75 6.17
CA GLY A 144 -2.96 8.38 5.82
C GLY A 144 -3.39 8.27 4.35
N THR A 145 -3.95 7.14 3.96
CA THR A 145 -4.50 6.99 2.61
C THR A 145 -5.98 7.41 2.57
N LEU A 146 -6.45 7.85 1.40
CA LEU A 146 -7.87 8.00 1.06
C LEU A 146 -8.40 6.75 0.35
N GLY A 147 -9.71 6.53 0.36
CA GLY A 147 -10.33 5.40 -0.35
C GLY A 147 -10.25 5.55 -1.88
N LEU A 148 -10.38 6.78 -2.38
CA LEU A 148 -9.87 7.18 -3.70
C LEU A 148 -8.53 7.86 -3.48
N GLN A 149 -7.44 7.26 -3.93
CA GLN A 149 -6.09 7.67 -3.51
C GLN A 149 -5.75 9.12 -3.85
N GLU A 150 -6.25 9.62 -4.99
CA GLU A 150 -6.02 10.99 -5.44
C GLU A 150 -7.09 11.96 -4.95
N THR A 151 -6.65 13.10 -4.43
CA THR A 151 -7.53 14.17 -3.93
C THR A 151 -8.43 14.76 -5.01
N GLU A 152 -7.96 14.71 -6.26
CA GLU A 152 -8.58 15.25 -7.45
C GLU A 152 -9.93 14.59 -7.73
N TYR A 153 -10.09 13.32 -7.34
CA TYR A 153 -11.36 12.62 -7.46
C TYR A 153 -12.46 13.28 -6.63
N TYR A 154 -12.13 13.94 -5.53
CA TYR A 154 -13.12 14.54 -4.63
C TYR A 154 -13.55 15.95 -5.05
N ASN A 155 -12.86 16.57 -6.01
CA ASN A 155 -13.15 17.93 -6.47
C ASN A 155 -14.52 18.03 -7.14
N ASN A 156 -14.86 17.06 -8.00
CA ASN A 156 -16.09 17.03 -8.77
C ASN A 156 -16.79 15.68 -8.64
N GLU A 157 -18.10 15.67 -8.84
CA GLU A 157 -18.83 14.41 -8.99
C GLU A 157 -18.56 13.81 -10.37
N THR A 158 -18.12 12.55 -10.38
CA THR A 158 -17.78 11.76 -11.56
C THR A 158 -18.31 10.33 -11.41
N ASP A 159 -18.33 9.56 -12.49
CA ASP A 159 -18.70 8.14 -12.48
C ASP A 159 -17.87 7.34 -11.45
N ILE A 160 -16.61 7.70 -11.25
CA ILE A 160 -15.74 7.07 -10.24
C ILE A 160 -16.22 7.36 -8.82
N THR A 161 -16.56 8.62 -8.50
CA THR A 161 -17.08 8.98 -7.16
C THR A 161 -18.45 8.36 -6.90
N LEU A 162 -19.28 8.21 -7.94
CA LEU A 162 -20.57 7.53 -7.85
C LEU A 162 -20.36 6.04 -7.58
N ALA A 163 -19.47 5.38 -8.35
CA ALA A 163 -19.12 3.99 -8.15
C ALA A 163 -18.51 3.71 -6.77
N TYR A 164 -17.73 4.65 -6.23
CA TYR A 164 -17.16 4.51 -4.89
C TYR A 164 -18.23 4.54 -3.79
N ARG A 165 -19.22 5.45 -3.88
CA ARG A 165 -20.37 5.44 -2.96
C ARG A 165 -21.25 4.21 -3.14
N GLN A 166 -21.43 3.76 -4.38
CA GLN A 166 -22.16 2.53 -4.66
C GLN A 166 -21.47 1.32 -4.04
N PHE A 167 -20.13 1.26 -4.08
CA PHE A 167 -19.35 0.21 -3.44
C PHE A 167 -19.56 0.18 -1.92
N MET A 168 -19.58 1.34 -1.25
CA MET A 168 -19.92 1.40 0.17
C MET A 168 -21.31 0.81 0.45
N ALA A 169 -22.30 1.20 -0.36
CA ALA A 169 -23.68 0.77 -0.21
C ALA A 169 -23.87 -0.72 -0.49
N ASP A 170 -23.27 -1.24 -1.55
CA ASP A 170 -23.37 -2.63 -1.97
C ASP A 170 -22.72 -3.56 -0.95
N LEU A 171 -21.53 -3.20 -0.45
CA LEU A 171 -20.85 -3.99 0.57
C LEU A 171 -21.67 -4.02 1.87
N ALA A 172 -22.24 -2.89 2.30
CA ALA A 172 -23.13 -2.86 3.45
C ALA A 172 -24.39 -3.72 3.23
N THR A 173 -25.02 -3.59 2.07
CA THR A 173 -26.23 -4.36 1.69
C THR A 173 -25.95 -5.87 1.64
N ALA A 174 -24.74 -6.28 1.24
CA ALA A 174 -24.33 -7.68 1.23
C ALA A 174 -24.11 -8.27 2.64
N LEU A 175 -24.13 -7.44 3.69
CA LEU A 175 -23.85 -7.81 5.08
C LEU A 175 -25.03 -7.60 6.03
N THR A 176 -26.10 -6.92 5.62
CA THR A 176 -27.28 -6.70 6.46
C THR A 176 -28.59 -6.78 5.67
N ASN A 177 -29.67 -7.18 6.35
CA ASN A 177 -31.02 -7.10 5.81
C ASN A 177 -31.69 -5.75 6.08
N ASP A 178 -31.16 -4.94 7.00
CA ASP A 178 -31.66 -3.60 7.28
C ASP A 178 -30.93 -2.56 6.42
N THR A 179 -31.61 -2.09 5.38
CA THR A 179 -31.05 -1.13 4.43
C THR A 179 -31.45 0.32 4.71
N SER A 180 -32.20 0.57 5.79
CA SER A 180 -32.86 1.85 6.06
C SER A 180 -31.89 3.02 6.24
N ALA A 181 -30.72 2.76 6.83
CA ALA A 181 -29.70 3.78 7.11
C ALA A 181 -28.60 3.88 6.04
N ILE A 182 -28.49 2.92 5.12
CA ILE A 182 -27.32 2.75 4.24
C ILE A 182 -27.04 4.02 3.44
N ILE A 183 -28.04 4.54 2.71
CA ILE A 183 -27.84 5.70 1.83
C ILE A 183 -27.41 6.95 2.62
N THR A 184 -28.07 7.22 3.75
CA THR A 184 -27.75 8.37 4.60
C THR A 184 -26.34 8.27 5.18
N ASP A 185 -25.95 7.09 5.68
CA ASP A 185 -24.62 6.87 6.24
C ASP A 185 -23.52 6.91 5.16
N VAL A 186 -23.76 6.36 3.96
CA VAL A 186 -22.83 6.43 2.82
C VAL A 186 -22.55 7.86 2.41
N ILE A 187 -23.60 8.69 2.29
CA ILE A 187 -23.44 10.11 1.96
C ILE A 187 -22.61 10.81 3.05
N ALA A 188 -22.91 10.57 4.32
CA ALA A 188 -22.18 11.19 5.42
C ALA A 188 -20.70 10.76 5.48
N MET A 189 -20.40 9.48 5.28
CA MET A 189 -19.03 8.96 5.19
C MET A 189 -18.26 9.60 4.03
N TYR A 190 -18.86 9.63 2.84
CA TYR A 190 -18.23 10.22 1.66
C TYR A 190 -17.94 11.72 1.86
N LEU A 191 -18.88 12.46 2.45
CA LEU A 191 -18.68 13.88 2.75
C LEU A 191 -17.59 14.12 3.80
N LEU A 192 -17.47 13.23 4.80
CA LEU A 192 -16.37 13.27 5.75
C LEU A 192 -15.02 13.06 5.04
N GLU A 193 -14.91 12.03 4.21
CA GLU A 193 -13.67 11.76 3.46
C GLU A 193 -13.33 12.90 2.49
N LYS A 194 -14.33 13.46 1.80
CA LYS A 194 -14.15 14.66 0.96
C LYS A 194 -13.64 15.87 1.75
N ASN A 195 -14.09 16.05 2.99
CA ASN A 195 -13.59 17.14 3.84
C ASN A 195 -12.13 16.89 4.27
N ILE A 196 -11.79 15.65 4.62
CA ILE A 196 -10.41 15.24 4.91
C ILE A 196 -9.52 15.48 3.69
N SER A 197 -9.98 15.13 2.49
CA SER A 197 -9.21 15.24 1.24
C SER A 197 -8.78 16.67 0.91
N GLN A 198 -9.47 17.71 1.41
CA GLN A 198 -9.11 19.11 1.17
C GLN A 198 -7.80 19.54 1.83
N TYR A 199 -7.31 18.76 2.80
CA TYR A 199 -6.07 19.04 3.54
C TYR A 199 -4.95 18.07 3.18
N HIS A 200 -5.22 17.06 2.35
CA HIS A 200 -4.20 16.16 1.84
C HIS A 200 -3.30 16.91 0.85
N TRP A 201 -2.00 16.61 0.91
CA TRP A 201 -1.08 16.95 -0.15
C TRP A 201 -1.35 16.10 -1.39
N THR A 202 -1.39 16.77 -2.53
CA THR A 202 -1.33 16.17 -3.87
C THR A 202 0.00 15.45 -4.09
N GLU A 203 0.08 14.54 -5.07
CA GLU A 203 1.35 13.93 -5.48
C GLU A 203 2.43 14.97 -5.82
N SER A 204 2.01 16.12 -6.35
CA SER A 204 2.92 17.20 -6.72
C SER A 204 3.53 17.89 -5.50
N GLU A 205 2.74 18.10 -4.44
CA GLU A 205 3.21 18.67 -3.18
C GLU A 205 4.07 17.69 -2.40
N GLN A 206 3.78 16.38 -2.47
CA GLN A 206 4.64 15.35 -1.87
C GLN A 206 6.09 15.37 -2.39
N ARG A 207 6.34 15.90 -3.59
CA ARG A 207 7.71 16.12 -4.11
C ARG A 207 8.47 17.22 -3.38
N LEU A 208 7.80 18.04 -2.57
CA LEU A 208 8.40 19.10 -1.74
C LEU A 208 8.77 18.61 -0.33
N ARG A 209 8.51 17.33 -0.02
CA ARG A 209 8.73 16.72 1.31
C ARG A 209 10.08 17.07 1.92
N ASP A 210 11.15 16.99 1.13
CA ASP A 210 12.52 17.23 1.60
C ASP A 210 12.71 18.64 2.18
N ASN A 211 12.01 19.65 1.65
CA ASN A 211 12.14 21.04 2.08
C ASN A 211 11.21 21.41 3.24
N GLU A 212 10.05 20.75 3.32
CA GLU A 212 8.98 21.08 4.26
C GLU A 212 8.98 20.20 5.52
N THR A 213 9.86 19.20 5.58
CA THR A 213 9.94 18.29 6.72
C THR A 213 10.46 18.98 7.97
N ILE A 214 9.65 18.96 9.02
CA ILE A 214 10.03 19.42 10.35
C ILE A 214 10.39 18.20 11.19
N ARG A 215 11.61 18.20 11.71
CA ARG A 215 12.11 17.15 12.62
C ARG A 215 12.00 17.60 14.07
N THR A 216 11.52 16.69 14.91
CA THR A 216 11.47 16.83 16.36
C THR A 216 11.77 15.47 17.01
N THR A 217 11.49 15.34 18.29
CA THR A 217 11.63 14.09 19.03
C THR A 217 10.26 13.65 19.56
N VAL A 218 10.09 12.36 19.85
CA VAL A 218 8.84 11.81 20.41
C VAL A 218 8.41 12.58 21.68
N GLY A 219 9.34 12.97 22.53
CA GLY A 219 9.07 13.72 23.77
C GLY A 219 8.63 15.17 23.54
N ASN A 220 9.07 15.80 22.44
CA ASN A 220 8.74 17.19 22.11
C ASN A 220 7.59 17.31 21.09
N LEU A 221 7.07 16.19 20.59
CA LEU A 221 6.12 16.14 19.47
C LEU A 221 4.87 17.02 19.70
N ALA A 222 4.25 16.89 20.89
CA ALA A 222 3.07 17.67 21.25
C ALA A 222 3.35 19.19 21.26
N GLN A 223 4.54 19.60 21.74
CA GLN A 223 4.93 21.01 21.79
C GLN A 223 5.25 21.56 20.38
N SER A 224 5.88 20.76 19.53
CA SER A 224 6.30 21.15 18.18
C SER A 224 5.11 21.43 17.26
N PHE A 225 4.08 20.59 17.30
CA PHE A 225 2.99 20.66 16.30
C PHE A 225 1.68 21.25 16.83
N LYS A 226 1.48 21.33 18.16
CA LYS A 226 0.28 21.93 18.79
C LYS A 226 -1.05 21.43 18.19
N VAL A 227 -1.09 20.15 17.91
CA VAL A 227 -2.24 19.45 17.33
C VAL A 227 -3.10 18.85 18.44
N ASP A 228 -4.41 18.87 18.26
CA ASP A 228 -5.36 18.35 19.25
C ASP A 228 -5.52 16.82 19.13
N PHE A 229 -4.40 16.10 19.23
CA PHE A 229 -4.31 14.64 19.22
C PHE A 229 -3.00 14.21 19.89
N ASP A 230 -3.06 13.21 20.77
CA ASP A 230 -1.88 12.70 21.48
C ASP A 230 -1.06 11.76 20.59
N PHE A 231 -0.32 12.35 19.64
CA PHE A 231 0.57 11.59 18.76
C PHE A 231 1.72 10.91 19.51
N THR A 232 2.16 11.46 20.65
CA THR A 232 3.23 10.85 21.46
C THR A 232 2.79 9.48 21.98
N ASN A 233 1.59 9.40 22.58
CA ASN A 233 1.04 8.11 23.00
C ASN A 233 0.71 7.23 21.80
N TYR A 234 0.12 7.78 20.74
CA TYR A 234 -0.21 7.01 19.53
C TYR A 234 1.01 6.30 18.92
N LEU A 235 2.14 7.01 18.76
CA LEU A 235 3.37 6.43 18.24
C LEU A 235 3.92 5.35 19.18
N ARG A 236 4.01 5.63 20.49
CA ARG A 236 4.49 4.65 21.48
C ARG A 236 3.69 3.35 21.43
N GLN A 237 2.36 3.46 21.48
CA GLN A 237 1.48 2.28 21.44
C GLN A 237 1.56 1.54 20.11
N SER A 238 1.69 2.27 18.99
CA SER A 238 1.83 1.65 17.66
C SER A 238 3.10 0.81 17.54
N TYR A 239 4.23 1.31 18.02
CA TYR A 239 5.52 0.59 17.96
C TYR A 239 5.61 -0.56 18.98
N LEU A 240 4.87 -0.49 20.08
CA LEU A 240 4.76 -1.60 21.04
C LEU A 240 4.18 -2.87 20.41
N PHE A 241 3.32 -2.77 19.38
CA PHE A 241 2.85 -3.96 18.65
C PHE A 241 3.98 -4.75 17.99
N GLY A 242 5.05 -4.06 17.59
CA GLY A 242 6.29 -4.66 17.08
C GLY A 242 7.32 -4.98 18.17
N GLY A 243 6.99 -4.80 19.45
CA GLY A 243 7.91 -5.01 20.57
C GLY A 243 8.95 -3.90 20.75
N VAL A 244 8.75 -2.73 20.13
CA VAL A 244 9.69 -1.61 20.19
C VAL A 244 9.20 -0.56 21.20
N ASN A 245 10.05 -0.25 22.18
CA ASN A 245 9.81 0.82 23.14
C ASN A 245 10.46 2.12 22.65
N LEU A 246 9.64 3.08 22.19
CA LEU A 246 10.15 4.39 21.76
C LEU A 246 10.63 5.22 22.95
N MET A 247 11.81 5.81 22.82
CA MET A 247 12.40 6.75 23.75
C MET A 247 11.97 8.19 23.44
N ASP A 248 12.02 9.08 24.43
CA ASP A 248 11.73 10.51 24.22
C ASP A 248 12.66 11.15 23.19
N THR A 249 13.87 10.61 23.01
CA THR A 249 14.90 11.10 22.09
C THR A 249 14.76 10.60 20.66
N ASP A 250 13.88 9.63 20.39
CA ASP A 250 13.70 9.10 19.05
C ASP A 250 13.16 10.20 18.12
N LEU A 251 13.72 10.25 16.91
CA LEU A 251 13.44 11.31 15.94
C LEU A 251 12.10 11.07 15.26
N VAL A 252 11.34 12.15 15.09
CA VAL A 252 10.08 12.17 14.34
C VAL A 252 10.17 13.25 13.27
N ALA A 253 9.86 12.86 12.03
CA ALA A 253 9.76 13.73 10.87
C ALA A 253 8.29 13.89 10.48
N VAL A 254 7.85 15.14 10.30
CA VAL A 254 6.50 15.47 9.84
C VAL A 254 6.59 16.49 8.71
N SER A 255 5.97 16.18 7.59
CA SER A 255 5.94 17.08 6.43
C SER A 255 4.57 17.76 6.31
N GLU A 256 3.48 17.01 6.49
CA GLU A 256 2.11 17.49 6.30
C GLU A 256 1.49 18.06 7.60
N VAL A 257 2.15 19.04 8.24
CA VAL A 257 1.69 19.58 9.55
C VAL A 257 0.27 20.13 9.50
N ALA A 258 -0.08 20.85 8.42
CA ALA A 258 -1.42 21.40 8.23
C ALA A 258 -2.48 20.31 8.15
N TYR A 259 -2.17 19.17 7.53
CA TYR A 259 -3.04 18.01 7.49
C TYR A 259 -3.34 17.49 8.90
N LEU A 260 -2.28 17.22 9.69
CA LEU A 260 -2.43 16.67 11.04
C LEU A 260 -3.26 17.59 11.95
N ALA A 261 -3.05 18.89 11.85
CA ALA A 261 -3.80 19.88 12.63
C ALA A 261 -5.29 19.92 12.27
N ASN A 262 -5.63 19.94 10.98
CA ASN A 262 -7.01 20.10 10.54
C ASN A 262 -7.82 18.79 10.66
N VAL A 263 -7.22 17.65 10.32
CA VAL A 263 -7.95 16.37 10.32
C VAL A 263 -8.33 15.93 11.72
N SER A 264 -7.50 16.17 12.74
CA SER A 264 -7.93 15.90 14.12
C SER A 264 -9.21 16.69 14.48
N SER A 265 -9.23 17.98 14.14
CA SER A 265 -10.38 18.86 14.37
C SER A 265 -11.63 18.42 13.61
N ILE A 266 -11.48 18.01 12.34
CA ILE A 266 -12.58 17.48 11.52
C ILE A 266 -13.20 16.25 12.16
N LEU A 267 -12.38 15.31 12.63
CA LEU A 267 -12.87 14.07 13.23
C LEU A 267 -13.54 14.29 14.59
N GLN A 268 -13.04 15.23 15.39
CA GLN A 268 -13.67 15.55 16.69
C GLN A 268 -15.02 16.26 16.54
N GLN A 269 -15.18 17.11 15.52
CA GLN A 269 -16.43 17.84 15.28
C GLN A 269 -17.48 16.98 14.57
N ALA A 270 -17.07 15.96 13.83
CA ALA A 270 -17.97 15.06 13.13
C ALA A 270 -18.77 14.18 14.12
N PRO A 271 -20.04 13.83 13.81
CA PRO A 271 -20.79 12.92 14.65
C PRO A 271 -20.08 11.56 14.78
N SER A 272 -20.05 11.00 15.99
CA SER A 272 -19.35 9.73 16.27
C SER A 272 -19.79 8.58 15.35
N ARG A 273 -21.08 8.53 14.99
CA ARG A 273 -21.61 7.56 14.01
C ARG A 273 -20.90 7.67 12.65
N VAL A 274 -20.67 8.88 12.15
CA VAL A 274 -20.05 9.13 10.84
C VAL A 274 -18.58 8.73 10.86
N VAL A 275 -17.86 9.12 11.92
CA VAL A 275 -16.44 8.77 12.10
C VAL A 275 -16.27 7.25 12.23
N GLN A 276 -17.08 6.61 13.07
CA GLN A 276 -17.08 5.15 13.23
C GLN A 276 -17.37 4.45 11.91
N ASN A 277 -18.43 4.86 11.20
CA ASN A 277 -18.79 4.27 9.91
C ASN A 277 -17.66 4.39 8.90
N TYR A 278 -17.03 5.56 8.78
CA TYR A 278 -15.94 5.80 7.85
C TYR A 278 -14.70 4.95 8.16
N LEU A 279 -14.27 4.91 9.42
CA LEU A 279 -13.10 4.14 9.82
C LEU A 279 -13.30 2.63 9.61
N ILE A 280 -14.46 2.10 9.95
CA ILE A 280 -14.78 0.69 9.70
C ILE A 280 -14.98 0.41 8.21
N TRP A 281 -15.54 1.35 7.44
CA TRP A 281 -15.61 1.23 5.98
C TRP A 281 -14.21 1.02 5.38
N ARG A 282 -13.21 1.83 5.78
CA ARG A 282 -11.84 1.70 5.29
C ARG A 282 -11.22 0.35 5.65
N PHE A 283 -11.45 -0.13 6.86
CA PHE A 283 -11.06 -1.48 7.28
C PHE A 283 -11.74 -2.58 6.43
N MET A 284 -13.04 -2.47 6.17
CA MET A 284 -13.80 -3.45 5.39
C MET A 284 -13.40 -3.44 3.92
N MET A 285 -13.18 -2.25 3.34
CA MET A 285 -12.72 -2.04 1.97
C MET A 285 -11.40 -2.77 1.70
N ASN A 286 -10.45 -2.73 2.65
CA ASN A 286 -9.14 -3.37 2.53
C ASN A 286 -9.21 -4.91 2.67
N ARG A 287 -10.32 -5.46 3.19
CA ARG A 287 -10.51 -6.91 3.39
C ARG A 287 -11.48 -7.55 2.39
N ALA A 288 -12.23 -6.74 1.64
CA ALA A 288 -13.27 -7.22 0.73
C ALA A 288 -12.76 -8.31 -0.23
N SER A 289 -11.54 -8.16 -0.76
CA SER A 289 -10.91 -9.12 -1.68
C SER A 289 -10.58 -10.50 -1.07
N ASN A 290 -10.60 -10.62 0.26
CA ASN A 290 -10.28 -11.83 1.00
C ASN A 290 -11.52 -12.53 1.58
N MET A 291 -12.72 -12.02 1.28
CA MET A 291 -14.00 -12.53 1.78
C MET A 291 -14.71 -13.43 0.75
N PRO A 292 -15.86 -14.04 1.10
CA PRO A 292 -16.72 -14.75 0.15
C PRO A 292 -17.04 -13.94 -1.11
N LYS A 293 -17.33 -14.64 -2.20
CA LYS A 293 -17.61 -14.07 -3.53
C LYS A 293 -18.64 -12.95 -3.50
N ARG A 294 -19.69 -13.08 -2.69
CA ARG A 294 -20.73 -12.04 -2.56
C ARG A 294 -20.17 -10.68 -2.13
N ILE A 295 -19.09 -10.66 -1.34
CA ILE A 295 -18.40 -9.44 -0.92
C ILE A 295 -17.37 -9.00 -1.96
N ARG A 296 -16.55 -9.93 -2.46
CA ARG A 296 -15.57 -9.64 -3.52
C ARG A 296 -16.22 -8.99 -4.75
N SER A 297 -17.39 -9.47 -5.15
CA SER A 297 -18.13 -8.94 -6.29
C SER A 297 -18.59 -7.50 -6.14
N THR A 298 -18.67 -6.96 -4.92
CA THR A 298 -18.91 -5.52 -4.71
C THR A 298 -17.68 -4.69 -5.04
N ARG A 299 -16.48 -5.18 -4.70
CA ARG A 299 -15.21 -4.55 -5.05
C ARG A 299 -14.94 -4.63 -6.55
N GLU A 300 -15.26 -5.76 -7.16
CA GLU A 300 -15.13 -5.94 -8.61
C GLU A 300 -15.97 -4.93 -9.40
N GLN A 301 -17.22 -4.71 -8.99
CA GLN A 301 -18.09 -3.72 -9.65
C GLN A 301 -17.49 -2.31 -9.61
N PHE A 302 -16.88 -1.95 -8.47
CA PHE A 302 -16.11 -0.71 -8.36
C PHE A 302 -14.89 -0.71 -9.28
N ASP A 303 -14.09 -1.77 -9.26
CA ASP A 303 -12.88 -1.91 -10.08
C ASP A 303 -13.18 -1.89 -11.59
N ARG A 304 -14.38 -2.29 -12.04
CA ARG A 304 -14.81 -2.15 -13.44
C ARG A 304 -14.87 -0.68 -13.87
N VAL A 305 -15.40 0.19 -13.01
CA VAL A 305 -15.49 1.63 -13.29
C VAL A 305 -14.13 2.29 -13.07
N PHE A 306 -13.44 1.95 -11.98
CA PHE A 306 -12.19 2.60 -11.59
C PHE A 306 -11.01 2.21 -12.50
N LYS A 307 -10.90 0.93 -12.88
CA LYS A 307 -9.78 0.39 -13.67
C LYS A 307 -10.14 0.09 -15.13
N GLY A 308 -11.42 0.16 -15.51
CA GLY A 308 -11.87 -0.20 -16.86
C GLY A 308 -11.83 -1.70 -17.16
N THR A 309 -11.78 -2.55 -16.13
CA THR A 309 -11.74 -4.02 -16.27
C THR A 309 -13.14 -4.60 -16.53
N THR A 310 -13.23 -5.74 -17.20
CA THR A 310 -14.49 -6.45 -17.46
C THR A 310 -14.52 -7.87 -16.85
N ALA A 311 -13.40 -8.35 -16.32
CA ALA A 311 -13.28 -9.61 -15.60
C ALA A 311 -12.38 -9.48 -14.36
N GLU A 312 -12.54 -10.39 -13.41
CA GLU A 312 -11.58 -10.57 -12.32
C GLU A 312 -10.29 -11.21 -12.83
N PRO A 313 -9.12 -10.80 -12.31
CA PRO A 313 -7.92 -11.62 -12.40
C PRO A 313 -8.18 -13.02 -11.84
N SER A 314 -7.55 -14.04 -12.42
CA SER A 314 -7.68 -15.40 -11.89
C SER A 314 -7.28 -15.46 -10.41
N ARG A 315 -8.01 -16.25 -9.60
CA ARG A 315 -7.73 -16.38 -8.16
C ARG A 315 -6.28 -16.80 -7.89
N ALA A 316 -5.75 -17.71 -8.70
CA ALA A 316 -4.36 -18.14 -8.64
C ALA A 316 -3.38 -16.97 -8.79
N ASN A 317 -3.67 -16.02 -9.70
CA ASN A 317 -2.83 -14.84 -9.89
C ASN A 317 -2.94 -13.87 -8.70
N THR A 318 -4.15 -13.55 -8.26
CA THR A 318 -4.38 -12.71 -7.08
C THR A 318 -3.63 -13.25 -5.86
N CYS A 319 -3.68 -14.57 -5.65
CA CYS A 319 -3.00 -15.21 -4.52
C CYS A 319 -1.48 -15.26 -4.67
N ALA A 320 -0.95 -15.44 -5.89
CA ALA A 320 0.49 -15.40 -6.13
C ALA A 320 1.06 -14.01 -5.84
N ASN A 321 0.38 -12.96 -6.32
CA ASN A 321 0.77 -11.58 -6.07
C ASN A 321 0.68 -11.23 -4.59
N TYR A 322 -0.41 -11.63 -3.91
CA TYR A 322 -0.54 -11.44 -2.47
C TYR A 322 0.60 -12.09 -1.67
N VAL A 323 1.02 -13.30 -2.03
CA VAL A 323 2.16 -13.97 -1.39
C VAL A 323 3.47 -13.26 -1.72
N ASN A 324 3.66 -12.79 -2.95
CA ASN A 324 4.86 -12.07 -3.33
C ASN A 324 4.98 -10.70 -2.63
N ASP A 325 3.86 -10.00 -2.42
CA ASP A 325 3.83 -8.71 -1.72
C ASP A 325 4.15 -8.85 -0.23
N ASN A 326 3.72 -9.96 0.40
CA ASN A 326 3.89 -10.19 1.84
C ASN A 326 5.13 -11.04 2.20
N MET A 327 5.60 -11.88 1.28
CA MET A 327 6.68 -12.86 1.49
C MET A 327 7.64 -12.90 0.31
N GLY A 328 7.93 -11.73 -0.27
CA GLY A 328 8.68 -11.59 -1.51
C GLY A 328 10.08 -12.22 -1.49
N PHE A 329 10.77 -12.28 -0.34
CA PHE A 329 12.07 -12.96 -0.25
C PHE A 329 11.96 -14.47 -0.33
N ALA A 330 10.92 -15.07 0.26
CA ALA A 330 10.65 -16.50 0.12
C ALA A 330 10.32 -16.87 -1.33
N VAL A 331 9.47 -16.07 -2.00
CA VAL A 331 9.16 -16.22 -3.42
C VAL A 331 10.41 -16.01 -4.29
N SER A 332 11.21 -14.99 -3.98
CA SER A 332 12.46 -14.70 -4.68
C SER A 332 13.45 -15.87 -4.59
N ARG A 333 13.56 -16.55 -3.45
CA ARG A 333 14.40 -17.75 -3.32
C ARG A 333 13.97 -18.85 -4.27
N LEU A 334 12.67 -19.12 -4.38
CA LEU A 334 12.13 -20.08 -5.33
C LEU A 334 12.44 -19.66 -6.78
N TYR A 335 12.21 -18.39 -7.10
CA TYR A 335 12.41 -17.84 -8.44
C TYR A 335 13.87 -17.88 -8.87
N VAL A 336 14.77 -17.40 -8.01
CA VAL A 336 16.21 -17.33 -8.28
C VAL A 336 16.78 -18.72 -8.52
N ASN A 337 16.43 -19.70 -7.68
CA ASN A 337 16.93 -21.06 -7.81
C ASN A 337 16.51 -21.74 -9.14
N LYS A 338 15.39 -21.31 -9.74
CA LYS A 338 14.84 -21.95 -10.95
C LYS A 338 15.13 -21.18 -12.24
N TYR A 339 15.08 -19.84 -12.20
CA TYR A 339 15.03 -19.00 -13.40
C TYR A 339 16.17 -18.01 -13.53
N PHE A 340 16.91 -17.71 -12.46
CA PHE A 340 17.92 -16.65 -12.52
C PHE A 340 19.25 -17.15 -13.10
N ASP A 341 19.78 -16.41 -14.08
CA ASP A 341 21.06 -16.68 -14.73
C ASP A 341 22.16 -15.78 -14.16
N ASP A 342 23.15 -16.38 -13.49
CA ASP A 342 24.30 -15.65 -12.95
C ASP A 342 25.15 -14.99 -14.05
N ASN A 343 25.14 -15.52 -15.27
CA ASN A 343 25.82 -14.86 -16.39
C ASN A 343 25.13 -13.53 -16.75
N ALA A 344 23.80 -13.48 -16.76
CA ALA A 344 23.06 -12.23 -16.93
C ALA A 344 23.41 -11.21 -15.84
N ARG A 345 23.55 -11.64 -14.57
CA ARG A 345 24.00 -10.76 -13.46
C ARG A 345 25.35 -10.11 -13.76
N ASN A 346 26.30 -10.86 -14.30
CA ASN A 346 27.63 -10.36 -14.64
C ASN A 346 27.60 -9.39 -15.83
N GLN A 347 26.79 -9.68 -16.86
CA GLN A 347 26.59 -8.77 -17.98
C GLN A 347 25.94 -7.45 -17.54
N SER A 348 24.96 -7.50 -16.63
CA SER A 348 24.36 -6.29 -16.05
C SER A 348 25.37 -5.46 -15.24
N LYS A 349 26.27 -6.10 -14.48
CA LYS A 349 27.37 -5.41 -13.77
C LYS A 349 28.26 -4.63 -14.74
N GLU A 350 28.62 -5.24 -15.85
CA GLU A 350 29.44 -4.59 -16.88
C GLU A 350 28.70 -3.41 -17.52
N LEU A 351 27.42 -3.58 -17.85
CA LEU A 351 26.58 -2.52 -18.40
C LEU A 351 26.47 -1.32 -17.44
N ILE A 352 26.20 -1.56 -16.16
CA ILE A 352 26.11 -0.51 -15.13
C ILE A 352 27.45 0.24 -15.01
N LYS A 353 28.57 -0.48 -15.01
CA LYS A 353 29.91 0.12 -15.00
C LYS A 353 30.12 1.04 -16.22
N ASN A 354 29.70 0.59 -17.41
CA ASN A 354 29.82 1.38 -18.63
C ASN A 354 28.93 2.64 -18.58
N ILE A 355 27.68 2.51 -18.14
CA ILE A 355 26.75 3.64 -17.96
C ILE A 355 27.33 4.66 -16.95
N ARG A 356 27.85 4.19 -15.81
CA ARG A 356 28.50 5.04 -14.80
C ARG A 356 29.69 5.79 -15.40
N SER A 357 30.52 5.11 -16.19
CA SER A 357 31.64 5.75 -16.89
C SER A 357 31.18 6.83 -17.88
N SER A 358 30.14 6.55 -18.68
CA SER A 358 29.58 7.52 -19.62
C SER A 358 28.97 8.73 -18.89
N MET A 359 28.24 8.50 -17.79
CA MET A 359 27.68 9.57 -16.96
C MET A 359 28.78 10.47 -16.40
N MET A 360 29.87 9.91 -15.86
CA MET A 360 31.00 10.72 -15.37
C MET A 360 31.61 11.60 -16.48
N THR A 361 31.78 11.05 -17.69
CA THR A 361 32.26 11.83 -18.85
C THR A 361 31.29 12.98 -19.18
N MET A 362 29.98 12.71 -19.19
CA MET A 362 28.97 13.74 -19.46
C MET A 362 28.96 14.84 -18.40
N LEU A 363 29.11 14.48 -17.11
CA LEU A 363 29.18 15.45 -16.01
C LEU A 363 30.39 16.38 -16.15
N GLN A 364 31.55 15.84 -16.51
CA GLN A 364 32.76 16.64 -16.74
C GLN A 364 32.58 17.64 -17.90
N GLN A 365 31.91 17.21 -18.97
CA GLN A 365 31.65 18.01 -20.17
C GLN A 365 30.48 18.99 -20.03
N ALA A 366 29.64 18.86 -18.99
CA ALA A 366 28.46 19.70 -18.79
C ALA A 366 28.81 21.19 -18.69
N THR A 367 28.45 22.01 -19.66
CA THR A 367 28.84 23.44 -19.68
C THR A 367 27.99 24.31 -18.75
N TRP A 368 26.86 23.79 -18.28
CA TRP A 368 25.92 24.50 -17.41
C TRP A 368 26.23 24.37 -15.91
N MET A 369 27.17 23.51 -15.53
CA MET A 369 27.60 23.31 -14.14
C MET A 369 28.92 24.02 -13.87
N ASP A 370 29.03 24.68 -12.71
CA ASP A 370 30.31 25.16 -12.20
C ASP A 370 31.24 23.99 -11.82
N LYS A 371 32.51 24.31 -11.57
CA LYS A 371 33.54 23.31 -11.30
C LYS A 371 33.29 22.55 -9.98
N GLU A 372 32.86 23.23 -8.93
CA GLU A 372 32.66 22.64 -7.60
C GLU A 372 31.49 21.64 -7.63
N SER A 373 30.38 22.04 -8.23
CA SER A 373 29.20 21.19 -8.43
C SER A 373 29.51 19.94 -9.26
N LYS A 374 30.38 20.06 -10.28
CA LYS A 374 30.83 18.91 -11.08
C LYS A 374 31.64 17.91 -10.27
N GLU A 375 32.57 18.38 -9.46
CA GLU A 375 33.39 17.52 -8.61
C GLU A 375 32.49 16.73 -7.66
N LYS A 376 31.52 17.38 -7.01
CA LYS A 376 30.53 16.71 -6.15
C LYS A 376 29.63 15.72 -6.90
N ALA A 377 29.20 16.05 -8.12
CA ALA A 377 28.40 15.14 -8.93
C ALA A 377 29.17 13.89 -9.34
N VAL A 378 30.47 14.02 -9.64
CA VAL A 378 31.37 12.89 -9.94
C VAL A 378 31.56 12.03 -8.69
N ASP A 379 31.85 12.65 -7.53
CA ASP A 379 31.97 11.92 -6.26
C ASP A 379 30.71 11.09 -5.97
N LYS A 380 29.52 11.70 -6.14
CA LYS A 380 28.23 11.01 -5.98
C LYS A 380 28.06 9.87 -6.97
N ALA A 381 28.38 10.07 -8.25
CA ALA A 381 28.27 9.03 -9.28
C ALA A 381 29.18 7.82 -8.99
N GLN A 382 30.36 8.06 -8.41
CA GLN A 382 31.28 7.00 -7.97
C GLN A 382 30.76 6.24 -6.75
N ALA A 383 30.06 6.93 -5.83
CA ALA A 383 29.53 6.36 -4.61
C ALA A 383 28.20 5.60 -4.78
N ILE A 384 27.59 5.59 -5.98
CA ILE A 384 26.35 4.84 -6.24
C ILE A 384 26.60 3.34 -6.00
N TYR A 385 25.88 2.78 -5.04
CA TYR A 385 25.85 1.36 -4.75
C TYR A 385 24.85 0.62 -5.65
N GLU A 386 25.30 -0.42 -6.36
CA GLU A 386 24.44 -1.22 -7.24
C GLU A 386 23.82 -2.45 -6.56
N ASN A 387 22.50 -2.59 -6.68
CA ASN A 387 21.77 -3.81 -6.34
C ASN A 387 21.34 -4.51 -7.63
N ILE A 388 21.77 -5.75 -7.88
CA ILE A 388 21.54 -6.46 -9.14
C ILE A 388 21.00 -7.87 -8.87
N GLY A 389 19.78 -8.11 -9.34
CA GLY A 389 19.07 -9.37 -9.18
C GLY A 389 18.46 -9.48 -7.79
N TYR A 390 19.08 -10.24 -6.90
CA TYR A 390 18.61 -10.52 -5.55
C TYR A 390 19.71 -10.24 -4.50
N PRO A 391 19.34 -9.91 -3.26
CA PRO A 391 20.30 -9.82 -2.15
C PRO A 391 20.90 -11.19 -1.84
N ASP A 392 22.22 -11.26 -1.59
CA ASP A 392 22.91 -12.56 -1.43
C ASP A 392 22.35 -13.42 -0.29
N TYR A 393 21.74 -12.82 0.75
CA TYR A 393 21.10 -13.56 1.85
C TYR A 393 19.86 -14.36 1.40
N VAL A 394 19.20 -13.98 0.31
CA VAL A 394 18.09 -14.75 -0.27
C VAL A 394 18.58 -16.11 -0.76
N ALA A 395 19.86 -16.27 -1.10
CA ALA A 395 20.42 -17.57 -1.45
C ALA A 395 20.80 -18.45 -0.24
N SER A 396 20.68 -17.94 0.99
CA SER A 396 20.96 -18.69 2.21
C SER A 396 19.72 -19.43 2.73
N ASP A 397 19.90 -20.39 3.64
CA ASP A 397 18.77 -21.11 4.27
C ASP A 397 18.17 -20.34 5.47
N ASN A 398 18.78 -19.20 5.86
CA ASN A 398 18.36 -18.34 6.97
C ASN A 398 17.53 -17.14 6.50
N ILE A 399 16.65 -17.33 5.52
CA ILE A 399 15.74 -16.26 5.07
C ILE A 399 14.71 -16.02 6.17
N THR A 400 14.88 -14.95 6.92
CA THR A 400 13.93 -14.48 7.93
C THR A 400 13.27 -13.20 7.47
N GLN A 401 12.17 -13.37 6.75
CA GLN A 401 10.98 -12.53 6.59
C GLN A 401 10.32 -12.94 5.27
#